data_AF-A0A2U9PF95-F1
#
_entry.id   AF-A0A2U9PF95-F1
#
_cell.length_a   1.000
_cell.length_b   1.000
_cell.length_c   1.000
_cell.angle_alpha   90.00
_cell.angle_beta   90.00
_cell.angle_gamma   90.00
#
_symmetry.space_group_name_H-M   'P 1'
#
loop_
_entity.id
_entity.type
_entity.pdbx_description
1 polymer ?
#
loop_
_entity_poly.entity_id
_entity_poly.type
_entity_poly.pdbx_seq_one_letter_code
_entity_poly.pdbx_strand_id
1 'polypeptide(L)'
;MPKTDFSRKVTLVVYGDLASKVVTDDRRTYSSTLVDAEAERSQGRHICVVDADGFSNLLKERPAPCLELRSAGAGRVRPVAAATTESRILGRVLRMRRTGRRLPGDLTLDLSRLDKATAAHEATIGALIAHLSRQDIEVHTYAPGAPAFDAGWSRGDEVFVAEIKSLTGAREDQQIRLGIGQILDYTHQLRTAFPSTLIRPILVLEKPPTDARWTSLAGSVGLRLTWAPGFSGI
;
A
#
# COMPACT_ATOMS: atom_id res chain seq x y z
N MET A 1 17.84 -27.62 3.20
CA MET A 1 17.23 -26.33 3.56
C MET A 1 18.35 -25.37 3.91
N PRO A 2 18.47 -24.19 3.27
CA PRO A 2 19.47 -23.23 3.71
C PRO A 2 19.01 -22.65 5.05
N LYS A 3 19.83 -22.87 6.08
CA LYS A 3 19.73 -22.18 7.37
C LYS A 3 19.91 -20.69 7.09
N THR A 4 18.88 -19.88 7.29
CA THR A 4 19.04 -18.42 7.39
C THR A 4 19.85 -18.14 8.64
N ASP A 5 21.15 -18.07 8.46
CA ASP A 5 22.08 -17.66 9.49
C ASP A 5 21.96 -16.13 9.66
N PHE A 6 21.34 -15.69 10.76
CA PHE A 6 21.35 -14.29 11.18
C PHE A 6 22.70 -13.90 11.83
N SER A 7 23.81 -14.54 11.47
CA SER A 7 25.14 -14.24 12.02
C SER A 7 25.83 -13.06 11.31
N ARG A 8 25.26 -11.86 11.46
CA ARG A 8 26.10 -10.68 11.64
C ARG A 8 25.47 -9.86 12.75
N LYS A 9 26.08 -9.93 13.93
CA LYS A 9 25.71 -9.14 15.12
C LYS A 9 25.31 -7.74 14.65
N VAL A 10 24.02 -7.41 14.76
CA VAL A 10 23.55 -6.05 14.48
C VAL A 10 24.17 -5.17 15.55
N THR A 11 25.19 -4.40 15.19
CA THR A 11 25.93 -3.57 16.14
C THR A 11 25.12 -2.34 16.58
N LEU A 12 24.20 -1.87 15.73
CA LEU A 12 23.40 -0.67 16.00
C LEU A 12 22.13 -0.65 15.12
N VAL A 13 20.96 -0.42 15.73
CA VAL A 13 19.72 -0.05 15.03
C VAL A 13 19.49 1.43 15.30
N VAL A 14 19.53 2.26 14.27
CA VAL A 14 19.19 3.69 14.37
C VAL A 14 17.80 3.87 13.78
N TYR A 15 16.84 4.22 14.63
CA TYR A 15 15.49 4.57 14.24
C TYR A 15 15.38 6.09 14.17
N GLY A 16 14.99 6.63 13.01
CA GLY A 16 14.66 8.04 12.82
C GLY A 16 13.26 8.17 12.25
N ASP A 17 12.37 8.84 12.98
CA ASP A 17 11.07 9.22 12.46
C ASP A 17 11.26 10.30 11.37
N LEU A 18 11.05 9.92 10.11
CA LEU A 18 11.07 10.82 8.97
C LEU A 18 9.69 11.40 8.65
N ALA A 19 8.63 11.00 9.37
CA ALA A 19 7.25 11.34 9.03
C ALA A 19 6.84 12.76 9.48
N SER A 20 7.61 13.41 10.36
CA SER A 20 7.17 14.64 11.02
C SER A 20 8.19 15.77 11.08
N LYS A 21 9.37 15.61 10.45
CA LYS A 21 10.35 16.70 10.36
C LYS A 21 10.57 17.10 8.91
N VAL A 22 9.92 18.19 8.50
CA VAL A 22 10.49 19.10 7.50
C VAL A 22 11.77 19.66 8.13
N VAL A 23 12.90 19.00 7.91
CA VAL A 23 14.21 19.60 8.20
C VAL A 23 14.57 20.46 7.00
N THR A 24 14.03 21.67 6.99
CA THR A 24 14.54 22.81 6.22
C THR A 24 15.90 23.19 6.79
N ASP A 25 16.95 22.60 6.23
CA ASP A 25 18.27 23.24 6.20
C ASP A 25 18.39 23.89 4.81
N ASP A 26 18.27 25.22 4.78
CA ASP A 26 18.25 26.05 3.57
C ASP A 26 19.54 25.94 2.73
N ARG A 27 20.57 25.22 3.19
CA ARG A 27 21.79 24.94 2.44
C ARG A 27 21.92 23.52 1.88
N ARG A 28 21.17 22.52 2.36
CA ARG A 28 21.46 21.09 2.05
C ARG A 28 20.28 20.20 1.68
N THR A 29 19.06 20.70 1.76
CA THR A 29 17.85 20.09 1.15
C THR A 29 17.52 18.61 1.45
N TYR A 30 18.19 17.81 2.30
CA TYR A 30 17.80 16.40 2.60
C TYR A 30 18.33 15.86 3.95
N SER A 31 17.80 14.71 4.42
CA SER A 31 18.20 14.05 5.68
C SER A 31 19.67 13.60 5.66
N SER A 32 20.52 14.27 6.44
CA SER A 32 21.95 13.94 6.61
C SER A 32 22.19 12.47 6.93
N THR A 33 21.26 11.83 7.64
CA THR A 33 21.32 10.43 8.04
C THR A 33 21.49 9.46 6.87
N LEU A 34 20.84 9.70 5.73
CA LEU A 34 20.97 8.81 4.55
C LEU A 34 22.28 9.03 3.80
N VAL A 35 22.81 10.25 3.81
CA VAL A 35 24.12 10.57 3.24
C VAL A 35 25.23 9.96 4.08
N ASP A 36 25.14 10.08 5.41
CA ASP A 36 26.08 9.48 6.34
C ASP A 36 26.03 7.94 6.24
N ALA A 37 24.82 7.36 6.12
CA ALA A 37 24.66 5.92 5.91
C ALA A 37 25.36 5.43 4.63
N GLU A 38 25.29 6.18 3.53
CA GLU A 38 25.99 5.84 2.29
C GLU A 38 27.51 6.01 2.42
N ALA A 39 27.97 7.09 3.06
CA ALA A 39 29.40 7.30 3.31
C ALA A 39 29.99 6.16 4.14
N GLU A 40 29.30 5.72 5.19
CA GLU A 40 29.73 4.62 6.05
C GLU A 40 29.67 3.26 5.34
N ARG A 41 28.69 3.03 4.43
CA ARG A 41 28.69 1.86 3.53
C ARG A 41 29.92 1.86 2.63
N SER A 42 30.26 3.01 2.06
CA SER A 42 31.43 3.15 1.17
C SER A 42 32.75 2.88 1.90
N GLN A 43 32.80 3.07 3.22
CA GLN A 43 33.92 2.69 4.09
C GLN A 43 33.95 1.20 4.46
N GLY A 44 33.09 0.36 3.87
CA GLY A 44 33.05 -1.09 4.09
C GLY A 44 32.23 -1.53 5.30
N ARG A 45 31.49 -0.63 5.96
CA ARG A 45 30.59 -1.00 7.06
C ARG A 45 29.27 -1.56 6.52
N HIS A 46 28.80 -2.63 7.15
CA HIS A 46 27.51 -3.23 6.79
C HIS A 46 26.36 -2.43 7.40
N ILE A 47 25.80 -1.51 6.63
CA ILE A 47 24.61 -0.74 7.01
C ILE A 47 23.42 -1.25 6.24
N CYS A 48 22.32 -1.47 6.94
CA CYS A 48 21.07 -1.85 6.32
C CYS A 48 20.00 -0.78 6.53
N VAL A 49 19.52 -0.21 5.43
CA VAL A 49 18.42 0.76 5.42
C VAL A 49 17.14 0.01 5.11
N VAL A 50 16.10 0.20 5.91
CA VAL A 50 14.76 -0.36 5.71
C VAL A 50 13.74 0.78 5.75
N ASP A 51 12.65 0.65 5.01
CA ASP A 51 11.51 1.57 5.06
C ASP A 51 10.52 1.16 6.18
N ALA A 52 9.40 1.87 6.27
CA ALA A 52 8.38 1.60 7.28
C ALA A 52 7.79 0.17 7.19
N ASP A 53 7.67 -0.37 5.97
CA ASP A 53 7.20 -1.73 5.73
C ASP A 53 8.24 -2.77 6.12
N GLY A 54 9.50 -2.54 5.76
CA GLY A 54 10.64 -3.33 6.20
C GLY A 54 10.75 -3.36 7.73
N PHE A 55 10.63 -2.20 8.39
CA PHE A 55 10.62 -2.13 9.85
C PHE A 55 9.44 -2.91 10.45
N SER A 56 8.25 -2.77 9.87
CA SER A 56 7.06 -3.54 10.28
C SER A 56 7.23 -5.05 10.10
N ASN A 57 8.01 -5.49 9.11
CA ASN A 57 8.35 -6.91 8.93
C ASN A 57 9.30 -7.38 10.03
N LEU A 58 10.34 -6.61 10.37
CA LEU A 58 11.26 -6.96 11.45
C LEU A 58 10.54 -7.12 12.80
N LEU A 59 9.59 -6.22 13.11
CA LEU A 59 8.74 -6.32 14.31
C LEU A 59 7.90 -7.60 14.37
N LYS A 60 7.62 -8.21 13.22
CA LYS A 60 6.85 -9.45 13.08
C LYS A 60 7.73 -10.68 12.88
N GLU A 61 9.03 -10.57 13.18
CA GLU A 61 10.04 -11.61 12.98
C GLU A 61 10.15 -12.08 11.52
N ARG A 62 9.85 -11.19 10.57
CA ARG A 62 9.96 -11.45 9.13
C ARG A 62 11.18 -10.76 8.54
N PRO A 63 11.81 -11.36 7.51
CA PRO A 63 12.90 -10.69 6.78
C PRO A 63 12.45 -9.36 6.20
N ALA A 64 13.30 -8.34 6.30
CA ALA A 64 13.13 -7.06 5.63
C ALA A 64 14.20 -6.87 4.55
N PRO A 65 13.83 -6.35 3.37
CA PRO A 65 14.80 -6.10 2.32
C PRO A 65 15.75 -4.98 2.74
N CYS A 66 17.03 -5.22 2.54
CA CYS A 66 18.04 -4.18 2.71
C CYS A 66 18.01 -3.25 1.50
N LEU A 67 17.55 -2.01 1.69
CA LEU A 67 17.41 -1.06 0.59
C LEU A 67 18.79 -0.59 0.10
N GLU A 68 18.91 -0.55 -1.23
CA GLU A 68 20.04 0.09 -1.90
C GLU A 68 19.89 1.60 -1.74
N LEU A 69 21.00 2.29 -1.57
CA LEU A 69 21.02 3.74 -1.58
C LEU A 69 21.55 4.17 -2.95
N ARG A 70 20.71 4.80 -3.77
CA ARG A 70 21.11 5.26 -5.10
C ARG A 70 21.33 6.75 -5.10
N SER A 71 22.46 7.16 -5.68
CA SER A 71 22.71 8.55 -6.03
C SER A 71 21.77 8.99 -7.14
N ALA A 72 20.73 9.74 -6.78
CA ALA A 72 20.04 10.60 -7.72
C ALA A 72 20.94 11.82 -7.98
N GLY A 73 21.11 12.23 -9.24
CA GLY A 73 21.99 13.34 -9.62
C GLY A 73 21.80 14.59 -8.74
N ALA A 74 22.89 15.36 -8.59
CA ALA A 74 23.07 16.48 -7.65
C ALA A 74 23.30 16.08 -6.17
N GLY A 75 24.03 14.98 -5.92
CA GLY A 75 24.45 14.60 -4.55
C GLY A 75 23.32 14.09 -3.65
N ARG A 76 22.22 13.62 -4.25
CA ARG A 76 21.02 13.15 -3.54
C ARG A 76 21.09 11.64 -3.41
N VAL A 77 20.82 11.10 -2.24
CA VAL A 77 20.77 9.64 -2.05
C VAL A 77 19.35 9.24 -1.68
N ARG A 78 18.77 8.27 -2.38
CA ARG A 78 17.44 7.74 -2.10
C ARG A 78 17.51 6.23 -1.86
N PRO A 79 16.79 5.70 -0.85
CA PRO A 79 16.62 4.27 -0.73
C PRO A 79 15.75 3.77 -1.88
N VAL A 80 16.21 2.72 -2.55
CA VAL A 80 15.53 2.03 -3.63
C VAL A 80 15.51 0.55 -3.25
N ALA A 81 14.37 -0.10 -3.46
CA ALA A 81 14.31 -1.55 -3.35
C ALA A 81 15.36 -2.14 -4.29
N ALA A 82 16.21 -3.05 -3.76
CA ALA A 82 17.10 -3.83 -4.61
C ALA A 82 16.25 -4.41 -5.74
N ALA A 83 16.64 -4.15 -6.99
CA ALA A 83 15.85 -4.48 -8.16
C ALA A 83 15.59 -5.99 -8.14
N THR A 84 14.41 -6.39 -7.67
CA THR A 84 13.96 -7.77 -7.77
C THR A 84 13.61 -7.96 -9.23
N THR A 85 14.23 -8.98 -9.82
CA THR A 85 14.39 -9.20 -11.27
C THR A 85 13.07 -9.41 -12.02
N GLU A 86 11.92 -9.27 -11.37
CA GLU A 86 10.61 -9.17 -12.01
C GLU A 86 9.72 -8.24 -11.19
N SER A 87 9.70 -6.95 -11.51
CA SER A 87 8.66 -6.06 -10.98
C SER A 87 7.31 -6.62 -11.42
N ARG A 88 6.47 -6.99 -10.47
CA ARG A 88 5.10 -7.47 -10.68
C ARG A 88 4.14 -6.51 -10.00
N ILE A 89 2.94 -6.35 -10.55
CA ILE A 89 1.91 -5.49 -9.95
C ILE A 89 1.12 -6.26 -8.89
N LEU A 90 0.71 -7.48 -9.24
CA LEU A 90 -0.09 -8.37 -8.40
C LEU A 90 0.81 -9.30 -7.59
N GLY A 91 0.48 -9.42 -6.31
CA GLY A 91 1.14 -10.29 -5.35
C GLY A 91 0.42 -11.63 -5.20
N ARG A 92 0.29 -12.08 -3.96
CA ARG A 92 -0.36 -13.36 -3.63
C ARG A 92 -1.88 -13.25 -3.70
N VAL A 93 -2.55 -14.40 -3.76
CA VAL A 93 -4.00 -14.50 -3.66
C VAL A 93 -4.51 -13.76 -2.41
N LEU A 94 -5.46 -12.86 -2.61
CA LEU A 94 -6.13 -12.14 -1.53
C LEU A 94 -7.05 -13.11 -0.79
N ARG A 95 -6.92 -13.11 0.53
CA ARG A 95 -7.78 -13.89 1.42
C ARG A 95 -8.37 -12.95 2.45
N MET A 96 -9.68 -13.07 2.67
CA MET A 96 -10.39 -12.30 3.69
C MET A 96 -9.70 -12.50 5.05
N ARG A 97 -9.41 -11.41 5.75
CA ARG A 97 -8.86 -11.51 7.10
C ARG A 97 -10.04 -11.77 8.04
N ARG A 98 -9.95 -12.80 8.87
CA ARG A 98 -10.86 -12.94 10.00
C ARG A 98 -10.45 -11.88 11.02
N THR A 99 -11.28 -10.86 11.21
CA THR A 99 -11.08 -9.88 12.28
C THR A 99 -11.13 -10.61 13.62
N GLY A 100 -10.00 -10.63 14.33
CA GLY A 100 -9.93 -11.17 15.69
C GLY A 100 -10.75 -10.28 16.63
N ARG A 101 -11.63 -10.89 17.41
CA ARG A 101 -12.39 -10.23 18.48
C ARG A 101 -11.40 -9.67 19.52
N ARG A 102 -11.20 -8.35 19.58
CA ARG A 102 -10.41 -7.72 20.67
C ARG A 102 -11.16 -7.87 21.98
N LEU A 103 -10.44 -8.20 23.05
CA LEU A 103 -10.97 -8.18 24.41
C LEU A 103 -11.26 -6.73 24.82
N PRO A 104 -12.36 -6.45 25.52
CA PRO A 104 -12.76 -5.08 25.85
C PRO A 104 -11.89 -4.58 27.00
N GLY A 105 -11.07 -3.57 26.74
CA GLY A 105 -10.24 -2.95 27.77
C GLY A 105 -9.46 -1.77 27.24
N ASP A 106 -9.97 -0.58 27.57
CA ASP A 106 -9.24 0.67 27.71
C ASP A 106 -8.77 1.37 26.41
N LEU A 107 -9.64 2.25 25.89
CA LEU A 107 -9.35 3.53 25.22
C LEU A 107 -10.67 4.06 24.62
N THR A 108 -11.32 4.99 25.31
CA THR A 108 -12.59 5.64 24.91
C THR A 108 -12.42 6.68 23.80
N LEU A 109 -11.64 6.35 22.76
CA LEU A 109 -11.93 6.87 21.42
C LEU A 109 -13.07 6.00 20.85
N ASP A 110 -13.80 6.45 19.83
CA ASP A 110 -14.92 5.66 19.26
C ASP A 110 -14.42 4.45 18.45
N LEU A 111 -13.72 3.55 19.13
CA LEU A 111 -13.22 2.27 18.65
C LEU A 111 -14.38 1.43 18.12
N SER A 112 -15.59 1.61 18.64
CA SER A 112 -16.78 0.92 18.14
C SER A 112 -17.13 1.30 16.70
N ARG A 113 -17.02 2.58 16.34
CA ARG A 113 -17.19 3.03 14.95
C ARG A 113 -16.04 2.56 14.07
N LEU A 114 -14.81 2.59 14.58
CA LEU A 114 -13.64 2.11 13.84
C LEU A 114 -13.71 0.59 13.58
N ASP A 115 -14.17 -0.19 14.55
CA ASP A 115 -14.37 -1.63 14.46
C ASP A 115 -15.49 -1.97 13.46
N LYS A 116 -16.60 -1.21 13.48
CA LYS A 116 -17.68 -1.35 12.49
C LYS A 116 -17.20 -1.02 11.08
N ALA A 117 -16.45 0.06 10.90
CA ALA A 117 -15.89 0.44 9.61
C ALA A 117 -14.87 -0.60 9.10
N THR A 118 -14.05 -1.15 10.00
CA THR A 118 -13.09 -2.23 9.68
C THR A 118 -13.82 -3.50 9.28
N ALA A 119 -14.86 -3.89 10.03
CA ALA A 119 -15.67 -5.07 9.71
C ALA A 119 -16.42 -4.91 8.38
N ALA A 120 -16.98 -3.73 8.12
CA ALA A 120 -17.64 -3.41 6.85
C ALA A 120 -16.67 -3.43 5.66
N HIS A 121 -15.45 -2.91 5.85
CA HIS A 121 -14.39 -2.98 4.85
C HIS A 121 -13.99 -4.43 4.53
N GLU A 122 -13.71 -5.26 5.54
CA GLU A 122 -13.36 -6.68 5.34
C GLU A 122 -14.53 -7.49 4.75
N ALA A 123 -15.77 -7.19 5.14
CA ALA A 123 -16.96 -7.81 4.53
C ALA A 123 -17.10 -7.42 3.05
N THR A 124 -16.79 -6.17 2.70
CA THR A 124 -16.79 -5.70 1.30
C THR A 124 -15.72 -6.41 0.48
N ILE A 125 -14.51 -6.60 1.04
CA ILE A 125 -13.45 -7.43 0.41
C ILE A 125 -13.96 -8.85 0.17
N GLY A 126 -14.56 -9.49 1.19
CA GLY A 126 -15.08 -10.85 1.07
C GLY A 126 -16.16 -10.97 -0.02
N ALA A 127 -17.07 -9.99 -0.08
CA ALA A 127 -18.11 -9.92 -1.10
C ALA A 127 -17.53 -9.72 -2.52
N LEU A 128 -16.49 -8.88 -2.66
CA LEU A 128 -15.80 -8.67 -3.92
C LEU A 128 -15.09 -9.95 -4.40
N ILE A 129 -14.37 -10.64 -3.51
CA ILE A 129 -13.72 -11.93 -3.80
C ILE A 129 -14.77 -12.93 -4.28
N ALA A 130 -15.89 -13.07 -3.56
CA ALA A 130 -16.97 -13.98 -3.94
C ALA A 130 -17.63 -13.58 -5.28
N HIS A 131 -17.76 -12.27 -5.56
CA HIS A 131 -18.29 -11.79 -6.82
C HIS A 131 -17.39 -12.17 -8.00
N LEU A 132 -16.09 -11.88 -7.91
CA LEU A 132 -15.12 -12.15 -8.97
C LEU A 132 -14.84 -13.66 -9.14
N SER A 133 -14.87 -14.42 -8.05
CA SER A 133 -14.70 -15.89 -8.11
C SER A 133 -15.81 -16.57 -8.92
N ARG A 134 -17.05 -16.03 -8.92
CA ARG A 134 -18.14 -16.54 -9.76
C ARG A 134 -17.92 -16.30 -11.26
N GLN A 135 -16.95 -15.47 -11.61
CA GLN A 135 -16.52 -15.20 -12.98
C GLN A 135 -15.17 -15.88 -13.28
N ASP A 136 -14.71 -16.80 -12.43
CA ASP A 136 -13.40 -17.45 -12.49
C ASP A 136 -12.20 -16.47 -12.45
N ILE A 137 -12.39 -15.31 -11.81
CA ILE A 137 -11.35 -14.30 -11.63
C ILE A 137 -10.76 -14.41 -10.22
N GLU A 138 -9.45 -14.60 -10.14
CA GLU A 138 -8.72 -14.62 -8.89
C GLU A 138 -8.31 -13.19 -8.45
N VAL A 139 -8.54 -12.87 -7.19
CA VAL A 139 -8.18 -11.58 -6.60
C VAL A 139 -6.86 -11.72 -5.85
N HIS A 140 -5.97 -10.75 -6.03
CA HIS A 140 -4.62 -10.70 -5.48
C HIS A 140 -4.41 -9.47 -4.61
N THR A 141 -3.43 -9.54 -3.70
CA THR A 141 -2.84 -8.39 -3.02
C THR A 141 -1.92 -7.63 -3.97
N TYR A 142 -1.37 -6.49 -3.54
CA TYR A 142 -0.22 -5.89 -4.18
C TYR A 142 1.05 -6.75 -4.04
N ALA A 143 1.96 -6.62 -5.00
CA ALA A 143 3.29 -7.23 -4.93
C ALA A 143 4.27 -6.38 -4.09
N PRO A 144 5.36 -6.97 -3.56
CA PRO A 144 6.42 -6.19 -2.94
C PRO A 144 6.96 -5.11 -3.90
N GLY A 145 7.00 -3.85 -3.44
CA GLY A 145 7.44 -2.71 -4.25
C GLY A 145 6.36 -2.09 -5.15
N ALA A 146 5.17 -2.68 -5.22
CA ALA A 146 3.99 -2.03 -5.81
C ALA A 146 3.24 -1.19 -4.76
N PRO A 147 2.45 -0.18 -5.16
CA PRO A 147 1.62 0.59 -4.24
C PRO A 147 0.64 -0.31 -3.47
N ALA A 148 0.37 0.04 -2.21
CA ALA A 148 -0.43 -0.76 -1.29
C ALA A 148 -1.95 -0.64 -1.51
N PHE A 149 -2.43 -0.97 -2.71
CA PHE A 149 -3.86 -1.06 -3.02
C PHE A 149 -4.52 -2.26 -2.31
N ASP A 150 -5.83 -2.18 -2.06
CA ASP A 150 -6.56 -3.22 -1.29
C ASP A 150 -6.72 -4.54 -2.06
N ALA A 151 -7.02 -4.46 -3.36
CA ALA A 151 -7.24 -5.62 -4.21
C ALA A 151 -6.82 -5.35 -5.66
N GLY A 152 -6.36 -6.40 -6.35
CA GLY A 152 -6.10 -6.32 -7.79
C GLY A 152 -6.30 -7.66 -8.48
N TRP A 153 -6.61 -7.65 -9.77
CA TRP A 153 -6.81 -8.86 -10.56
C TRP A 153 -6.48 -8.59 -12.03
N SER A 154 -6.25 -9.65 -12.78
CA SER A 154 -6.05 -9.56 -14.23
C SER A 154 -7.28 -10.08 -14.97
N ARG A 155 -7.61 -9.47 -16.09
CA ARG A 155 -8.61 -9.98 -17.04
C ARG A 155 -8.15 -9.68 -18.46
N GLY A 156 -7.70 -10.72 -19.16
CA GLY A 156 -6.96 -10.55 -20.41
C GLY A 156 -5.65 -9.79 -20.16
N ASP A 157 -5.38 -8.78 -20.98
CA ASP A 157 -4.17 -7.94 -20.89
C ASP A 157 -4.32 -6.73 -19.95
N GLU A 158 -5.47 -6.62 -19.28
CA GLU A 158 -5.76 -5.54 -18.35
C GLU A 158 -5.52 -5.96 -16.90
N VAL A 159 -4.91 -5.05 -16.13
CA VAL A 159 -4.75 -5.20 -14.68
C VAL A 159 -5.65 -4.20 -13.99
N PHE A 160 -6.58 -4.73 -13.21
CA PHE A 160 -7.50 -3.98 -12.38
C PHE A 160 -6.90 -3.77 -11.01
N VAL A 161 -6.96 -2.54 -10.53
CA VAL A 161 -6.43 -2.12 -9.23
C VAL A 161 -7.57 -1.43 -8.49
N ALA A 162 -7.85 -1.88 -7.27
CA ALA A 162 -8.99 -1.46 -6.49
C ALA A 162 -8.60 -0.91 -5.13
N GLU A 163 -9.18 0.24 -4.80
CA GLU A 163 -9.25 0.78 -3.44
C GLU A 163 -10.67 0.55 -2.90
N ILE A 164 -10.80 0.08 -1.66
CA ILE A 164 -12.06 -0.33 -1.04
C ILE A 164 -12.36 0.57 0.16
N LYS A 165 -13.48 1.30 0.12
CA LYS A 165 -13.90 2.19 1.21
C LYS A 165 -15.19 1.74 1.89
N SER A 166 -15.12 1.61 3.21
CA SER A 166 -16.30 1.56 4.07
C SER A 166 -16.88 2.96 4.20
N LEU A 167 -18.19 3.08 3.96
CA LEU A 167 -18.92 4.33 4.19
C LEU A 167 -19.64 4.32 5.54
N THR A 168 -19.76 3.15 6.17
CA THR A 168 -20.31 3.01 7.52
C THR A 168 -19.42 3.68 8.56
N GLY A 169 -20.03 4.49 9.42
CA GLY A 169 -19.36 5.13 10.56
C GLY A 169 -18.42 6.29 10.21
N ALA A 170 -18.36 6.71 8.95
CA ALA A 170 -17.46 7.75 8.47
C ALA A 170 -18.20 8.89 7.73
N ARG A 171 -17.53 10.03 7.54
CA ARG A 171 -18.01 11.09 6.66
C ARG A 171 -17.82 10.61 5.21
N GLU A 172 -18.93 10.22 4.58
CA GLU A 172 -18.95 9.62 3.24
C GLU A 172 -18.07 10.39 2.23
N ASP A 173 -18.28 11.71 2.13
CA ASP A 173 -17.53 12.55 1.21
C ASP A 173 -16.02 12.53 1.44
N GLN A 174 -15.60 12.45 2.70
CA GLN A 174 -14.18 12.39 3.04
C GLN A 174 -13.58 11.05 2.62
N GLN A 175 -14.28 9.95 2.88
CA GLN A 175 -13.81 8.61 2.49
C GLN A 175 -13.72 8.46 0.98
N ILE A 176 -14.70 8.96 0.24
CA ILE A 176 -14.68 8.91 -1.22
C ILE A 176 -13.55 9.79 -1.77
N ARG A 177 -13.34 11.01 -1.25
CA ARG A 177 -12.20 11.85 -1.65
C ARG A 177 -10.85 11.17 -1.41
N LEU A 178 -10.68 10.57 -0.24
CA LEU A 178 -9.47 9.82 0.10
C LEU A 178 -9.27 8.64 -0.86
N GLY A 179 -10.32 7.85 -1.09
CA GLY A 179 -10.27 6.72 -2.01
C GLY A 179 -9.92 7.13 -3.44
N ILE A 180 -10.49 8.23 -3.96
CA ILE A 180 -10.14 8.80 -5.27
C ILE A 180 -8.68 9.23 -5.29
N GLY A 181 -8.20 9.95 -4.27
CA GLY A 181 -6.81 10.41 -4.20
C GLY A 181 -5.82 9.25 -4.22
N GLN A 182 -6.06 8.23 -3.39
CA GLN A 182 -5.21 7.04 -3.31
C GLN A 182 -5.18 6.27 -4.63
N ILE A 183 -6.34 5.98 -5.23
CA ILE A 183 -6.37 5.15 -6.43
C ILE A 183 -5.76 5.87 -7.63
N LEU A 184 -5.89 7.20 -7.73
CA LEU A 184 -5.23 8.00 -8.76
C LEU A 184 -3.71 8.00 -8.58
N ASP A 185 -3.22 8.13 -7.35
CA ASP A 185 -1.79 8.06 -7.03
C ASP A 185 -1.21 6.67 -7.37
N TYR A 186 -1.83 5.60 -6.88
CA TYR A 186 -1.39 4.22 -7.18
C TYR A 186 -1.36 3.96 -8.67
N THR A 187 -2.38 4.42 -9.39
CA THR A 187 -2.46 4.25 -10.85
C THR A 187 -1.38 5.04 -11.58
N HIS A 188 -1.07 6.26 -11.14
CA HIS A 188 0.01 7.05 -11.70
C HIS A 188 1.37 6.37 -11.51
N GLN A 189 1.64 5.87 -10.29
CA GLN A 189 2.87 5.14 -9.99
C GLN A 189 3.00 3.86 -10.82
N LEU A 190 1.92 3.07 -10.92
CA LEU A 190 1.89 1.83 -11.69
C LEU A 190 2.05 2.08 -13.19
N ARG A 191 1.38 3.07 -13.77
CA ARG A 191 1.54 3.41 -15.20
C ARG A 191 2.96 3.90 -15.51
N THR A 192 3.61 4.56 -14.56
CA THR A 192 5.00 4.99 -14.71
C THR A 192 5.97 3.81 -14.66
N ALA A 193 5.75 2.87 -13.74
CA ALA A 193 6.59 1.67 -13.60
C ALA A 193 6.33 0.61 -14.69
N PHE A 194 5.10 0.55 -15.21
CA PHE A 194 4.63 -0.46 -16.15
C PHE A 194 3.93 0.18 -17.36
N PRO A 195 4.65 0.93 -18.21
CA PRO A 195 4.05 1.74 -19.28
C PRO A 195 3.30 0.92 -20.33
N SER A 196 3.65 -0.35 -20.51
CA SER A 196 2.98 -1.26 -21.45
C SER A 196 1.78 -2.00 -20.85
N THR A 197 1.48 -1.83 -19.56
CA THR A 197 0.36 -2.53 -18.90
C THR A 197 -0.87 -1.64 -18.84
N LEU A 198 -2.02 -2.17 -19.24
CA LEU A 198 -3.30 -1.45 -19.17
C LEU A 198 -3.86 -1.49 -17.75
N ILE A 199 -3.59 -0.42 -16.98
CA ILE A 199 -4.07 -0.27 -15.60
C ILE A 199 -5.48 0.33 -15.58
N ARG A 200 -6.43 -0.42 -15.00
CA ARG A 200 -7.83 -0.04 -14.80
C ARG A 200 -8.10 0.27 -13.32
N PRO A 201 -8.16 1.56 -12.92
CA PRO A 201 -8.47 1.94 -11.55
C PRO A 201 -9.95 1.73 -11.22
N ILE A 202 -10.21 1.18 -10.03
CA ILE A 202 -11.54 0.99 -9.49
C ILE A 202 -11.59 1.53 -8.05
N LEU A 203 -12.63 2.29 -7.75
CA LEU A 203 -13.02 2.59 -6.38
C LEU A 203 -14.25 1.74 -6.04
N VAL A 204 -14.11 0.88 -5.03
CA VAL A 204 -15.17 -0.01 -4.55
C VAL A 204 -15.70 0.54 -3.23
N LEU A 205 -17.00 0.74 -3.14
CA LEU A 205 -17.66 1.20 -1.91
C LEU A 205 -18.45 0.06 -1.28
N GLU A 206 -18.54 0.07 0.05
CA GLU A 206 -19.40 -0.85 0.81
C GLU A 206 -20.89 -0.75 0.39
N LYS A 207 -21.33 0.45 0.01
CA LYS A 207 -22.73 0.75 -0.35
C LYS A 207 -22.75 1.90 -1.38
N PRO A 208 -23.85 2.11 -2.11
CA PRO A 208 -23.94 3.23 -3.04
C PRO A 208 -23.71 4.57 -2.32
N PRO A 209 -23.00 5.53 -2.95
CA PRO A 209 -22.88 6.86 -2.40
C PRO A 209 -24.25 7.54 -2.41
N THR A 210 -24.49 8.39 -1.41
CA THR A 210 -25.72 9.17 -1.27
C THR A 210 -25.83 10.21 -2.38
N ASP A 211 -24.70 10.82 -2.76
CA ASP A 211 -24.64 11.84 -3.79
C ASP A 211 -24.16 11.26 -5.13
N ALA A 212 -25.04 11.32 -6.14
CA ALA A 212 -24.77 10.82 -7.49
C ALA A 212 -23.58 11.53 -8.19
N ARG A 213 -23.17 12.72 -7.72
CA ARG A 213 -22.01 13.42 -8.27
C ARG A 213 -20.73 12.60 -8.22
N TRP A 214 -20.62 11.67 -7.26
CA TRP A 214 -19.44 10.81 -7.13
C TRP A 214 -19.27 9.88 -8.33
N THR A 215 -20.37 9.41 -8.93
CA THR A 215 -20.35 8.61 -10.15
C THR A 215 -19.85 9.44 -11.34
N SER A 216 -20.36 10.67 -11.47
CA SER A 216 -19.94 11.59 -12.54
C SER A 216 -18.45 11.97 -12.43
N LEU A 217 -17.99 12.32 -11.22
CA LEU A 217 -16.60 12.66 -10.96
C LEU A 217 -15.65 11.49 -11.23
N ALA A 218 -16.00 10.28 -10.79
CA ALA A 218 -15.19 9.09 -11.06
C ALA A 218 -15.05 8.86 -12.57
N GLY A 219 -16.17 8.93 -13.30
CA GLY A 219 -16.18 8.82 -14.76
C GLY A 219 -15.30 9.88 -15.45
N SER A 220 -15.35 11.14 -15.01
CA SER A 220 -14.58 12.23 -15.62
C SER A 220 -13.07 12.07 -15.49
N VAL A 221 -12.59 11.29 -14.51
CA VAL A 221 -11.16 11.01 -14.31
C VAL A 221 -10.75 9.60 -14.75
N GLY A 222 -11.64 8.88 -15.44
CA GLY A 222 -11.37 7.51 -15.91
C GLY A 222 -11.30 6.46 -14.80
N LEU A 223 -11.90 6.75 -13.64
CA LEU A 223 -12.05 5.84 -12.50
C LEU A 223 -13.39 5.13 -12.59
N ARG A 224 -13.40 3.80 -12.49
CA ARG A 224 -14.65 3.05 -12.34
C ARG A 224 -15.09 3.08 -10.88
N LEU A 225 -16.33 3.52 -10.63
CA LEU A 225 -16.95 3.47 -9.31
C LEU A 225 -17.94 2.31 -9.25
N THR A 226 -17.86 1.49 -8.21
CA THR A 226 -18.80 0.39 -7.99
C THR A 226 -19.00 0.13 -6.50
N TRP A 227 -19.98 -0.69 -6.14
CA TRP A 227 -20.31 -0.95 -4.74
C TRP A 227 -20.93 -2.32 -4.48
N ALA A 228 -20.79 -2.80 -3.24
CA ALA A 228 -21.45 -4.02 -2.81
C ALA A 228 -22.97 -3.86 -2.70
N PRO A 229 -23.73 -4.97 -2.77
CA PRO A 229 -23.28 -6.33 -3.14
C PRO A 229 -23.24 -6.55 -4.66
N GLY A 230 -23.67 -5.57 -5.46
CA GLY A 230 -23.88 -5.75 -6.89
C GLY A 230 -22.60 -5.72 -7.73
N PHE A 231 -21.64 -4.89 -7.34
CA PHE A 231 -20.38 -4.66 -8.05
C PHE A 231 -20.57 -4.44 -9.56
N SER A 232 -21.55 -3.60 -9.93
CA SER A 232 -21.90 -3.37 -11.32
C SER A 232 -20.69 -2.90 -12.12
N GLY A 233 -20.53 -3.49 -13.31
CA GLY A 233 -19.49 -3.12 -14.27
C GLY A 233 -18.12 -3.73 -14.01
N ILE A 234 -17.96 -4.71 -13.12
CA ILE A 234 -16.70 -5.46 -12.96
C ILE A 234 -16.88 -6.97 -13.02
#